data_AF-A0AAW8FDM2-F1
#
_entry.id   AF-A0AAW8FDM2-F1
#
_cell.length_a   1.000
_cell.length_b   1.000
_cell.length_c   1.000
_cell.angle_alpha   90.00
_cell.angle_beta   90.00
_cell.angle_gamma   90.00
#
_symmetry.space_group_name_H-M   'P 1'
#
loop_
_entity.id
_entity.type
_entity.pdbx_description
1 polymer ?
#
loop_
_entity_poly.entity_id
_entity_poly.type
_entity_poly.pdbx_seq_one_letter_code
_entity_poly.pdbx_strand_id
1 'polypeptide(L)'
;MAATAAGALVLTTGPGAHAEEPTPQPSSTFTQEPTAEPSAAEPSDPVIAEYNGREINLTESWEEADSCTELPSGEVHCYDTDADALTDPELPAQVRQETRTAGLTRETAPPDRCFADYWCLFENANYKGKIIRLTSSGKHDLSEWGFRDKVSSVYYWVGSWSLNYGTATIWDYRSGVLHDRQRELVPPHGWANFQNMDYPGGGDWNDKVDNFQIKRS
;
A
#
# COMPACT_ATOMS: atom_id res chain seq x y z
N MET A 1 29.41 -46.84 -37.52
CA MET A 1 30.82 -46.89 -37.95
C MET A 1 31.65 -46.18 -36.90
N ALA A 2 32.75 -46.81 -36.51
CA ALA A 2 33.58 -46.50 -35.35
C ALA A 2 34.71 -45.51 -35.67
N ALA A 3 35.52 -45.24 -34.63
CA ALA A 3 36.88 -44.70 -34.60
C ALA A 3 36.98 -43.18 -34.33
N THR A 4 37.87 -42.64 -33.49
CA THR A 4 38.94 -43.17 -32.62
C THR A 4 39.44 -42.01 -31.74
N ALA A 5 39.96 -42.34 -30.55
CA ALA A 5 40.60 -41.43 -29.61
C ALA A 5 42.08 -41.16 -29.94
N ALA A 6 42.66 -40.07 -29.42
CA ALA A 6 44.08 -39.96 -29.08
C ALA A 6 44.30 -38.88 -28.01
N GLY A 7 44.96 -39.26 -26.92
CA GLY A 7 45.39 -38.35 -25.85
C GLY A 7 46.87 -37.96 -25.96
N ALA A 8 47.31 -37.05 -25.10
CA ALA A 8 48.71 -36.85 -24.78
C ALA A 8 48.85 -36.47 -23.29
N LEU A 9 49.63 -37.30 -22.59
CA LEU A 9 50.06 -37.17 -21.20
C LEU A 9 51.40 -36.43 -21.18
N VAL A 10 51.61 -35.50 -20.24
CA VAL A 10 52.96 -35.05 -19.87
C VAL A 10 53.09 -35.13 -18.35
N LEU A 11 53.98 -36.00 -17.90
CA LEU A 11 54.46 -36.14 -16.53
C LEU A 11 55.74 -35.32 -16.37
N THR A 12 55.85 -34.57 -15.27
CA THR A 12 57.14 -34.13 -14.73
C THR A 12 57.21 -34.48 -13.25
N THR A 13 58.32 -35.11 -12.86
CA THR A 13 58.66 -35.55 -11.52
C THR A 13 59.68 -34.59 -10.89
N GLY A 14 59.60 -34.38 -9.58
CA GLY A 14 60.66 -33.75 -8.79
C GLY A 14 60.35 -33.77 -7.28
N PRO A 15 61.32 -34.02 -6.39
CA PRO A 15 61.11 -34.73 -5.12
C PRO A 15 61.18 -33.84 -3.87
N GLY A 16 60.73 -34.37 -2.74
CA GLY A 16 61.08 -33.83 -1.42
C GLY A 16 60.13 -34.27 -0.31
N ALA A 17 60.39 -35.44 0.28
CA ALA A 17 59.78 -35.82 1.55
C ALA A 17 60.34 -34.94 2.67
N HIS A 18 59.47 -34.30 3.45
CA HIS A 18 59.72 -33.93 4.83
C HIS A 18 58.46 -34.16 5.66
N ALA A 19 58.70 -34.66 6.86
CA ALA A 19 57.77 -35.26 7.80
C ALA A 19 56.59 -34.36 8.19
N GLU A 20 55.43 -35.00 8.35
CA GLU A 20 54.30 -34.49 9.12
C GLU A 20 54.67 -34.41 10.61
N GLU A 21 54.57 -33.23 11.17
CA GLU A 21 54.26 -33.03 12.58
C GLU A 21 53.11 -31.99 12.62
N PRO A 22 51.90 -32.32 13.10
CA PRO A 22 50.78 -31.40 13.03
C PRO A 22 50.95 -30.33 14.09
N THR A 23 51.46 -29.17 13.66
CA THR A 23 51.36 -27.91 14.39
C THR A 23 49.86 -27.56 14.55
N PRO A 24 49.37 -27.22 15.76
CA PRO A 24 47.97 -26.81 15.93
C PRO A 24 47.70 -25.53 15.14
N GLN A 25 46.84 -25.62 14.12
CA GLN A 25 46.31 -24.43 13.45
C GLN A 25 45.45 -23.62 14.43
N PRO A 26 45.57 -22.28 14.43
CA PRO A 26 44.63 -21.44 15.17
C PRO A 26 43.23 -21.61 14.57
N SER A 27 42.25 -21.91 15.42
CA SER A 27 40.84 -21.88 15.07
C SER A 27 40.47 -20.47 14.61
N SER A 28 40.29 -20.31 13.30
CA SER A 28 39.60 -19.15 12.74
C SER A 28 38.13 -19.27 13.11
N THR A 29 37.77 -18.69 14.26
CA THR A 29 36.39 -18.38 14.59
C THR A 29 35.88 -17.42 13.53
N PHE A 30 35.03 -17.90 12.62
CA PHE A 30 34.17 -17.02 11.84
C PHE A 30 33.22 -16.35 12.84
N THR A 31 33.59 -15.16 13.30
CA THR A 31 32.64 -14.20 13.84
C THR A 31 31.67 -13.91 12.71
N GLN A 32 30.48 -14.49 12.77
CA GLN A 32 29.35 -14.04 11.97
C GLN A 32 29.13 -12.58 12.37
N GLU A 33 29.48 -11.68 11.45
CA GLU A 33 28.95 -10.33 11.44
C GLU A 33 27.42 -10.48 11.58
N PRO A 34 26.76 -9.75 12.51
CA PRO A 34 25.33 -9.87 12.64
C PRO A 34 24.73 -9.55 11.27
N THR A 35 24.01 -10.52 10.72
CA THR A 35 23.07 -10.29 9.62
C THR A 35 22.28 -9.05 10.01
N ALA A 36 22.51 -7.94 9.30
CA ALA A 36 21.66 -6.78 9.43
C ALA A 36 20.23 -7.29 9.21
N GLU A 37 19.43 -7.21 10.28
CA GLU A 37 17.98 -7.33 10.18
C GLU A 37 17.51 -6.47 9.01
N PRO A 38 16.48 -6.90 8.26
CA PRO A 38 15.94 -6.08 7.17
C PRO A 38 15.70 -4.69 7.74
N SER A 39 16.44 -3.72 7.18
CA SER A 39 16.37 -2.32 7.54
C SER A 39 14.91 -1.98 7.71
N ALA A 40 14.54 -1.61 8.95
CA ALA A 40 13.29 -0.94 9.20
C ALA A 40 13.11 0.09 8.09
N ALA A 41 11.94 0.06 7.44
CA ALA A 41 11.56 1.08 6.47
C ALA A 41 11.92 2.44 7.09
N GLU A 42 12.55 3.32 6.31
CA GLU A 42 12.82 4.68 6.80
C GLU A 42 11.53 5.25 7.38
N PRO A 43 11.59 5.90 8.56
CA PRO A 43 10.38 6.39 9.21
C PRO A 43 9.71 7.38 8.27
N SER A 44 8.57 6.98 7.71
CA SER A 44 7.70 7.85 6.95
C SER A 44 7.07 8.86 7.90
N ASP A 45 6.90 10.10 7.47
CA ASP A 45 6.34 11.15 8.32
C ASP A 45 4.88 10.79 8.65
N PRO A 46 4.51 10.63 9.93
CA PRO A 46 3.16 10.19 10.28
C PRO A 46 2.12 11.24 9.88
N VAL A 47 0.97 10.77 9.40
CA VAL A 47 -0.21 11.64 9.27
C VAL A 47 -0.75 11.92 10.67
N ILE A 48 -0.76 13.21 11.01
CA ILE A 48 -1.40 13.72 12.22
C ILE A 48 -2.82 14.14 11.86
N ALA A 49 -3.81 13.62 12.58
CA ALA A 49 -5.21 13.90 12.34
C ALA A 49 -5.87 14.56 13.55
N GLU A 50 -6.86 15.42 13.31
CA GLU A 50 -7.77 15.87 14.36
C GLU A 50 -8.79 14.78 14.66
N TYR A 51 -9.00 14.47 15.94
CA TYR A 51 -10.03 13.58 16.42
C TYR A 51 -10.55 14.09 17.76
N ASN A 52 -11.84 14.43 17.82
CA ASN A 52 -12.48 14.97 19.02
C ASN A 52 -11.75 16.20 19.61
N GLY A 53 -11.29 17.12 18.76
CA GLY A 53 -10.63 18.37 19.16
C GLY A 53 -9.18 18.22 19.63
N ARG A 54 -8.52 17.09 19.32
CA ARG A 54 -7.10 16.87 19.59
C ARG A 54 -6.40 16.16 18.44
N GLU A 55 -5.08 16.29 18.40
CA GLU A 55 -4.25 15.59 17.43
C GLU A 55 -3.99 14.14 17.83
N ILE A 56 -4.05 13.24 16.86
CA ILE A 56 -3.68 11.82 16.98
C ILE A 56 -2.69 11.43 15.87
N ASN A 57 -1.77 10.52 16.20
CA ASN A 57 -0.83 9.94 15.23
C ASN A 57 -1.44 8.67 14.62
N LEU A 58 -1.81 8.72 13.34
CA LEU A 58 -2.49 7.60 12.68
C LEU A 58 -1.62 6.35 12.54
N THR A 59 -0.29 6.49 12.58
CA THR A 59 0.64 5.35 12.55
C THR A 59 0.65 4.55 13.85
N GLU A 60 0.31 5.19 14.98
CA GLU A 60 0.24 4.55 16.29
C GLU A 60 -1.13 3.91 16.52
N SER A 61 -2.20 4.68 16.30
CA SER A 61 -3.58 4.22 16.49
C SER A 61 -4.57 5.18 15.85
N TRP A 62 -5.70 4.63 15.38
CA TRP A 62 -6.89 5.42 15.05
C TRP A 62 -7.81 5.62 16.25
N GLU A 63 -7.42 5.04 17.39
CA GLU A 63 -8.25 4.97 18.59
C GLU A 63 -9.63 4.38 18.28
N GLU A 64 -10.71 5.11 18.58
CA GLU A 64 -12.08 4.66 18.29
C GLU A 64 -12.61 5.21 16.96
N ALA A 65 -11.84 6.01 16.22
CA ALA A 65 -12.29 6.56 14.94
C ALA A 65 -12.52 5.47 13.89
N ASP A 66 -13.67 5.51 13.23
CA ASP A 66 -14.06 4.57 12.18
C ASP A 66 -13.86 5.12 10.76
N SER A 67 -13.62 6.42 10.64
CA SER A 67 -13.29 7.04 9.37
C SER A 67 -12.34 8.20 9.52
N CYS A 68 -11.48 8.41 8.53
CA CYS A 68 -10.65 9.61 8.41
C CYS A 68 -10.85 10.23 7.02
N THR A 69 -10.88 11.55 6.95
CA THR A 69 -11.15 12.33 5.73
C THR A 69 -10.08 13.39 5.55
N GLU A 70 -9.42 13.37 4.41
CA GLU A 70 -8.51 14.42 3.96
C GLU A 70 -9.30 15.63 3.47
N LEU A 71 -9.22 16.75 4.16
CA LEU A 71 -9.90 17.97 3.79
C LEU A 71 -9.16 18.71 2.67
N PRO A 72 -9.82 19.62 1.94
CA PRO A 72 -9.18 20.40 0.88
C PRO A 72 -7.99 21.27 1.36
N SER A 73 -7.91 21.57 2.65
CA SER A 73 -6.78 22.24 3.30
C SER A 73 -5.53 21.37 3.36
N GLY A 74 -5.67 20.06 3.22
CA GLY A 74 -4.63 19.05 3.49
C GLY A 74 -4.68 18.52 4.93
N GLU A 75 -5.54 19.08 5.78
CA GLU A 75 -5.77 18.59 7.13
C GLU A 75 -6.54 17.27 7.09
N VAL A 76 -6.32 16.41 8.08
CA VAL A 76 -6.99 15.12 8.19
C VAL A 76 -7.84 15.12 9.44
N HIS A 77 -9.14 14.93 9.29
CA HIS A 77 -10.06 14.80 10.41
C HIS A 77 -10.59 13.37 10.48
N CYS A 78 -10.65 12.81 11.69
CA CYS A 78 -11.16 11.48 11.96
C CYS A 78 -12.43 11.54 12.81
N TYR A 79 -13.29 10.53 12.65
CA TYR A 79 -14.65 10.56 13.17
C TYR A 79 -15.11 9.16 13.60
N ASP A 80 -15.98 9.13 14.61
CA ASP A 80 -16.65 7.91 15.06
C ASP A 80 -17.69 7.42 14.05
N THR A 81 -18.34 8.35 13.33
CA THR A 81 -19.35 8.01 12.33
C THR A 81 -19.19 8.81 11.04
N ASP A 82 -19.66 8.23 9.93
CA ASP A 82 -19.66 8.97 8.65
C ASP A 82 -20.67 10.10 8.62
N ALA A 83 -21.69 10.06 9.48
CA ALA A 83 -22.64 11.14 9.66
C ALA A 83 -21.93 12.37 10.23
N ASP A 84 -21.06 12.18 11.24
CA ASP A 84 -20.26 13.25 11.82
C ASP A 84 -19.29 13.82 10.78
N ALA A 85 -18.60 12.94 10.04
CA ALA A 85 -17.73 13.33 8.93
C ALA A 85 -18.45 14.17 7.87
N LEU A 86 -19.73 13.89 7.58
CA LEU A 86 -20.53 14.64 6.62
C LEU A 86 -21.05 15.97 7.18
N THR A 87 -20.99 16.18 8.49
CA THR A 87 -21.34 17.46 9.14
C THR A 87 -20.15 18.37 9.39
N ASP A 88 -18.93 17.87 9.17
CA ASP A 88 -17.70 18.67 9.29
C ASP A 88 -17.83 19.95 8.45
N PRO A 89 -17.63 21.15 9.04
CA PRO A 89 -17.79 22.42 8.35
C PRO A 89 -16.75 22.67 7.26
N GLU A 90 -15.55 22.11 7.38
CA GLU A 90 -14.42 22.22 6.45
C GLU A 90 -14.59 21.34 5.22
N LEU A 91 -15.40 20.29 5.30
CA LEU A 91 -15.83 19.54 4.13
C LEU A 91 -16.63 20.48 3.19
N PRO A 92 -16.36 20.54 1.87
CA PRO A 92 -17.08 21.46 1.00
C PRO A 92 -18.60 21.26 1.03
N ALA A 93 -19.35 22.38 1.11
CA ALA A 93 -20.81 22.35 1.17
C ALA A 93 -21.44 21.61 -0.02
N GLN A 94 -20.84 21.73 -1.20
CA GLN A 94 -21.24 21.02 -2.41
C GLN A 94 -21.08 19.50 -2.25
N VAL A 95 -19.92 19.03 -1.79
CA VAL A 95 -19.67 17.60 -1.51
C VAL A 95 -20.69 17.06 -0.51
N ARG A 96 -20.99 17.80 0.56
CA ARG A 96 -22.04 17.43 1.54
C ARG A 96 -23.42 17.32 0.91
N GLN A 97 -23.78 18.23 0.01
CA GLN A 97 -25.09 18.24 -0.64
C GLN A 97 -25.21 17.10 -1.66
N GLU A 98 -24.19 16.89 -2.49
CA GLU A 98 -24.17 15.86 -3.52
C GLU A 98 -24.18 14.46 -2.90
N THR A 99 -23.37 14.24 -1.86
CA THR A 99 -23.36 12.97 -1.10
C THR A 99 -24.74 12.65 -0.53
N ARG A 100 -25.41 13.62 0.11
CA ARG A 100 -26.79 13.44 0.63
C ARG A 100 -27.81 13.18 -0.47
N THR A 101 -27.67 13.82 -1.63
CA THR A 101 -28.60 13.66 -2.75
C THR A 101 -28.45 12.30 -3.43
N ALA A 102 -27.21 11.81 -3.55
CA ALA A 102 -26.93 10.53 -4.20
C ALA A 102 -27.58 9.34 -3.49
N GLY A 103 -27.58 9.35 -2.15
CA GLY A 103 -28.26 8.33 -1.34
C GLY A 103 -29.78 8.30 -1.50
N LEU A 104 -30.39 9.35 -2.08
CA LEU A 104 -31.83 9.45 -2.28
C LEU A 104 -32.29 9.15 -3.72
N THR A 105 -31.38 9.18 -4.71
CA THR A 105 -31.78 9.35 -6.12
C THR A 105 -31.13 8.41 -7.14
N ARG A 106 -30.01 7.73 -6.82
CA ARG A 106 -29.32 6.86 -7.79
C ARG A 106 -29.84 5.41 -7.75
N GLU A 107 -30.10 4.84 -8.93
CA GLU A 107 -30.51 3.43 -9.12
C GLU A 107 -29.49 2.43 -8.52
N THR A 108 -28.21 2.76 -8.63
CA THR A 108 -27.14 2.16 -7.82
C THR A 108 -26.48 3.28 -7.04
N ALA A 109 -26.96 3.50 -5.81
CA ALA A 109 -26.35 4.47 -4.91
C ALA A 109 -24.86 4.13 -4.71
N PRO A 110 -23.97 5.14 -4.67
CA PRO A 110 -22.62 4.91 -4.18
C PRO A 110 -22.70 4.33 -2.75
N PRO A 111 -21.68 3.61 -2.27
CA PRO A 111 -21.63 3.18 -0.88
C PRO A 111 -21.88 4.39 0.02
N ASP A 112 -22.84 4.28 0.94
CA ASP A 112 -23.37 5.42 1.73
C ASP A 112 -22.28 6.21 2.47
N ARG A 113 -21.14 5.57 2.72
CA ARG A 113 -19.99 6.10 3.46
C ARG A 113 -18.97 6.82 2.57
N CYS A 114 -19.12 6.79 1.25
CA CYS A 114 -18.18 7.38 0.30
C CYS A 114 -18.66 8.74 -0.21
N PHE A 115 -17.88 9.79 0.05
CA PHE A 115 -18.25 11.16 -0.31
C PHE A 115 -18.05 11.43 -1.81
N ALA A 116 -18.88 12.31 -2.36
CA ALA A 116 -18.74 12.78 -3.73
C ALA A 116 -17.35 13.37 -3.97
N ASP A 117 -16.69 12.99 -5.06
CA ASP A 117 -15.36 13.45 -5.49
C ASP A 117 -14.18 13.01 -4.60
N TYR A 118 -14.41 12.07 -3.68
CA TYR A 118 -13.37 11.46 -2.85
C TYR A 118 -13.08 10.03 -3.29
N TRP A 119 -11.81 9.66 -3.22
CA TRP A 119 -11.39 8.26 -3.28
C TRP A 119 -11.57 7.64 -1.90
N CYS A 120 -12.39 6.59 -1.83
CA CYS A 120 -12.75 5.93 -0.59
C CYS A 120 -12.06 4.57 -0.51
N LEU A 121 -11.11 4.44 0.40
CA LEU A 121 -10.35 3.22 0.64
C LEU A 121 -10.94 2.53 1.86
N PHE A 122 -11.38 1.30 1.71
CA PHE A 122 -12.05 0.54 2.75
C PHE A 122 -11.17 -0.64 3.21
N GLU A 123 -11.15 -0.84 4.51
CA GLU A 123 -10.42 -1.91 5.17
C GLU A 123 -10.93 -3.30 4.76
N ASN A 124 -12.23 -3.44 4.55
CA ASN A 124 -12.84 -4.74 4.20
C ASN A 124 -13.46 -4.71 2.80
N ALA A 125 -13.64 -5.89 2.23
CA ALA A 125 -14.40 -6.07 1.00
C ALA A 125 -15.86 -5.57 1.14
N ASN A 126 -16.47 -5.28 0.00
CA ASN A 126 -17.82 -4.76 -0.16
C ASN A 126 -18.05 -3.42 0.56
N TYR A 127 -17.01 -2.57 0.60
CA TYR A 127 -17.05 -1.21 1.14
C TYR A 127 -17.39 -1.17 2.63
N LYS A 128 -16.69 -1.99 3.43
CA LYS A 128 -16.90 -2.17 4.87
C LYS A 128 -15.63 -1.90 5.68
N GLY A 129 -15.75 -1.90 7.00
CA GLY A 129 -14.63 -1.63 7.92
C GLY A 129 -14.28 -0.15 8.01
N LYS A 130 -13.09 0.15 8.51
CA LYS A 130 -12.58 1.52 8.55
C LYS A 130 -12.38 2.07 7.14
N ILE A 131 -12.48 3.39 7.01
CA ILE A 131 -12.41 4.08 5.70
C ILE A 131 -11.48 5.29 5.75
N ILE A 132 -10.63 5.44 4.73
CA ILE A 132 -9.94 6.69 4.41
C ILE A 132 -10.63 7.33 3.20
N ARG A 133 -10.90 8.63 3.29
CA ARG A 133 -11.38 9.44 2.16
C ARG A 133 -10.28 10.41 1.73
N LEU A 134 -9.76 10.22 0.54
CA LEU A 134 -8.68 11.01 -0.04
C LEU A 134 -9.20 11.90 -1.16
N THR A 135 -8.66 13.11 -1.25
CA THR A 135 -9.00 14.09 -2.29
C THR A 135 -7.76 14.60 -3.00
N SER A 136 -6.65 14.88 -2.33
CA SER A 136 -5.52 15.54 -2.98
C SER A 136 -4.85 14.64 -4.02
N SER A 137 -4.37 15.26 -5.10
CA SER A 137 -3.54 14.58 -6.08
C SER A 137 -2.15 14.35 -5.52
N GLY A 138 -1.53 13.23 -5.85
CA GLY A 138 -0.21 12.88 -5.34
C GLY A 138 -0.19 11.44 -4.85
N LYS A 139 0.95 11.05 -4.28
CA LYS A 139 1.13 9.76 -3.65
C LYS A 139 0.74 9.88 -2.17
N HIS A 140 -0.05 8.92 -1.69
CA HIS A 140 -0.41 8.76 -0.29
C HIS A 140 0.21 7.46 0.21
N ASP A 141 1.22 7.54 1.07
CA ASP A 141 1.82 6.34 1.67
C ASP A 141 0.93 5.86 2.80
N LEU A 142 0.27 4.72 2.62
CA LEU A 142 -0.72 4.23 3.59
C LEU A 142 -0.07 3.81 4.91
N SER A 143 1.25 3.66 4.99
CA SER A 143 1.93 3.44 6.26
C SER A 143 1.86 4.68 7.17
N GLU A 144 1.93 5.88 6.61
CA GLU A 144 1.77 7.17 7.31
C GLU A 144 0.37 7.32 7.91
N TRP A 145 -0.61 6.61 7.35
CA TRP A 145 -2.01 6.58 7.80
C TRP A 145 -2.31 5.40 8.74
N GLY A 146 -1.34 4.55 9.06
CA GLY A 146 -1.59 3.28 9.78
C GLY A 146 -2.53 2.33 9.03
N PHE A 147 -2.58 2.42 7.69
CA PHE A 147 -3.53 1.74 6.82
C PHE A 147 -2.86 0.91 5.70
N ARG A 148 -1.53 0.81 5.72
CA ARG A 148 -0.75 -0.10 4.88
C ARG A 148 -1.25 -1.53 5.03
N ASP A 149 -1.33 -2.27 3.93
CA ASP A 149 -1.73 -3.68 3.92
C ASP A 149 -3.14 -3.91 4.53
N LYS A 150 -4.03 -2.92 4.45
CA LYS A 150 -5.42 -3.07 4.95
C LYS A 150 -6.48 -2.84 3.89
N VAL A 151 -6.13 -2.30 2.72
CA VAL A 151 -7.15 -1.97 1.71
C VAL A 151 -7.66 -3.24 1.03
N SER A 152 -8.97 -3.48 1.17
CA SER A 152 -9.67 -4.62 0.56
C SER A 152 -10.76 -4.20 -0.44
N SER A 153 -11.18 -2.94 -0.43
CA SER A 153 -12.04 -2.39 -1.49
C SER A 153 -11.87 -0.88 -1.67
N VAL A 154 -12.15 -0.39 -2.87
CA VAL A 154 -12.04 1.03 -3.22
C VAL A 154 -13.25 1.49 -4.00
N TYR A 155 -13.72 2.70 -3.73
CA TYR A 155 -14.80 3.32 -4.50
C TYR A 155 -14.46 4.77 -4.84
N TYR A 156 -14.86 5.20 -6.04
CA TYR A 156 -14.81 6.61 -6.45
C TYR A 156 -16.04 6.93 -7.28
N TRP A 157 -16.63 8.08 -7.02
CA TRP A 157 -17.73 8.61 -7.82
C TRP A 157 -17.71 10.14 -7.80
N VAL A 158 -18.27 10.72 -8.85
CA VAL A 158 -18.42 12.17 -8.98
C VAL A 158 -19.88 12.57 -8.81
N GLY A 159 -20.11 13.62 -8.04
CA GLY A 159 -21.45 14.17 -7.84
C GLY A 159 -21.93 14.99 -9.03
N SER A 160 -21.02 15.73 -9.67
CA SER A 160 -21.30 16.50 -10.87
C SER A 160 -20.36 16.14 -12.03
N TRP A 161 -20.95 15.84 -13.19
CA TRP A 161 -20.28 15.37 -14.41
C TRP A 161 -19.35 16.41 -15.07
N SER A 162 -19.30 17.65 -14.57
CA SER A 162 -18.38 18.68 -15.02
C SER A 162 -16.99 18.59 -14.38
N LEU A 163 -16.79 17.69 -13.41
CA LEU A 163 -15.51 17.50 -12.73
C LEU A 163 -14.71 16.34 -13.32
N ASN A 164 -13.40 16.55 -13.34
CA ASN A 164 -12.43 15.61 -13.90
C ASN A 164 -12.46 14.29 -13.13
N TYR A 165 -12.62 13.20 -13.88
CA TYR A 165 -12.35 11.86 -13.39
C TYR A 165 -10.85 11.73 -13.17
N GLY A 166 -10.40 11.96 -11.94
CA GLY A 166 -9.05 11.55 -11.59
C GLY A 166 -8.93 10.02 -11.70
N THR A 167 -7.80 9.50 -12.15
CA THR A 167 -7.47 8.07 -11.97
C THR A 167 -6.71 7.89 -10.67
N ALA A 168 -6.65 6.65 -10.18
CA ALA A 168 -5.73 6.30 -9.12
C ALA A 168 -4.84 5.13 -9.51
N THR A 169 -3.66 5.03 -8.91
CA THR A 169 -2.78 3.87 -9.03
C THR A 169 -2.49 3.33 -7.64
N ILE A 170 -2.73 2.04 -7.44
CA ILE A 170 -2.30 1.33 -6.23
C ILE A 170 -0.93 0.70 -6.46
N TRP A 171 -0.11 0.71 -5.42
CA TRP A 171 1.26 0.19 -5.44
C TRP A 171 1.47 -0.79 -4.29
N ASP A 172 2.23 -1.85 -4.55
CA ASP A 172 2.83 -2.76 -3.57
C ASP A 172 4.36 -2.72 -3.78
N TYR A 173 5.08 -2.21 -2.79
CA TYR A 173 6.54 -2.02 -2.77
C TYR A 173 7.28 -3.20 -2.14
N ARG A 174 6.60 -4.28 -1.73
CA ARG A 174 7.31 -5.41 -1.13
C ARG A 174 8.25 -6.02 -2.16
N SER A 175 9.49 -6.26 -1.75
CA SER A 175 10.56 -6.71 -2.61
C SER A 175 10.35 -8.16 -3.08
N GLY A 176 10.55 -8.39 -4.38
CA GLY A 176 10.43 -9.71 -5.03
C GLY A 176 11.07 -9.69 -6.42
N VAL A 177 10.98 -10.81 -7.15
CA VAL A 177 11.60 -10.97 -8.50
C VAL A 177 10.95 -10.06 -9.56
N LEU A 178 9.75 -9.53 -9.28
CA LEU A 178 9.05 -8.59 -10.14
C LEU A 178 9.30 -7.17 -9.63
N HIS A 179 9.66 -6.25 -10.54
CA HIS A 179 9.65 -4.82 -10.27
C HIS A 179 8.29 -4.34 -9.75
N ASP A 180 8.29 -3.19 -9.06
CA ASP A 180 7.14 -2.58 -8.36
C ASP A 180 5.79 -2.94 -8.96
N ARG A 181 4.96 -3.57 -8.13
CA ARG A 181 3.65 -4.07 -8.55
C ARG A 181 2.69 -2.91 -8.45
N GLN A 182 2.13 -2.50 -9.58
CA GLN A 182 1.18 -1.39 -9.67
C GLN A 182 -0.07 -1.78 -10.45
N ARG A 183 -1.20 -1.16 -10.14
CA ARG A 183 -2.44 -1.27 -10.92
C ARG A 183 -3.18 0.04 -10.96
N GLU A 184 -3.57 0.46 -12.17
CA GLU A 184 -4.42 1.63 -12.36
C GLU A 184 -5.89 1.28 -12.07
N LEU A 185 -6.57 2.21 -11.40
CA LEU A 185 -7.97 2.22 -11.05
C LEU A 185 -8.64 3.36 -11.85
N VAL A 186 -9.35 2.98 -12.92
CA VAL A 186 -10.03 3.92 -13.82
C VAL A 186 -11.52 3.99 -13.48
N PRO A 187 -12.05 5.16 -13.07
CA PRO A 187 -13.48 5.35 -12.81
C PRO A 187 -14.30 5.54 -14.12
N PRO A 188 -15.65 5.53 -14.09
CA PRO A 188 -16.54 5.40 -12.93
C PRO A 188 -16.85 3.94 -12.59
N HIS A 189 -16.09 3.36 -11.66
CA HIS A 189 -16.27 2.00 -11.18
C HIS A 189 -15.83 1.89 -9.72
N GLY A 190 -16.39 0.91 -9.01
CA GLY A 190 -15.92 0.51 -7.70
C GLY A 190 -15.22 -0.83 -7.78
N TRP A 191 -14.20 -1.03 -6.95
CA TRP A 191 -13.49 -2.27 -6.78
C TRP A 191 -13.93 -2.89 -5.46
N ALA A 192 -15.04 -3.63 -5.51
CA ALA A 192 -15.72 -4.12 -4.30
C ALA A 192 -14.94 -5.21 -3.55
N ASN A 193 -14.03 -5.94 -4.19
CA ASN A 193 -13.31 -7.02 -3.51
C ASN A 193 -11.94 -7.24 -4.16
N PHE A 194 -10.88 -6.87 -3.45
CA PHE A 194 -9.51 -7.06 -3.92
C PHE A 194 -9.05 -8.52 -3.94
N GLN A 195 -9.75 -9.43 -3.24
CA GLN A 195 -9.52 -10.88 -3.33
C GLN A 195 -9.80 -11.44 -4.73
N ASN A 196 -10.63 -10.74 -5.51
CA ASN A 196 -10.97 -11.11 -6.88
C ASN A 196 -10.14 -10.34 -7.93
N MET A 197 -9.11 -9.63 -7.48
CA MET A 197 -8.33 -8.73 -8.32
C MET A 197 -6.94 -9.31 -8.54
N ASP A 198 -6.68 -9.75 -9.77
CA ASP A 198 -5.44 -10.41 -10.13
C ASP A 198 -4.20 -9.59 -9.77
N TYR A 199 -3.24 -10.27 -9.17
CA TYR A 199 -2.00 -9.67 -8.71
C TYR A 199 -0.80 -10.12 -9.57
N PRO A 200 0.13 -9.21 -9.94
CA PRO A 200 1.31 -9.56 -10.70
C PRO A 200 2.16 -10.62 -9.99
N GLY A 201 2.39 -11.75 -10.67
CA GLY A 201 3.10 -12.91 -10.11
C GLY A 201 2.21 -13.94 -9.41
N GLY A 202 0.89 -13.74 -9.40
CA GLY A 202 -0.10 -14.69 -8.88
C GLY A 202 -0.70 -14.28 -7.53
N GLY A 203 -1.92 -14.78 -7.26
CA GLY A 203 -2.73 -14.38 -6.11
C GLY A 203 -3.53 -13.11 -6.38
N ASP A 204 -3.87 -12.38 -5.32
CA ASP A 204 -4.78 -11.24 -5.38
C ASP A 204 -4.22 -9.98 -4.69
N TRP A 205 -4.89 -8.84 -4.86
CA TRP A 205 -4.48 -7.52 -4.32
C TRP A 205 -4.92 -7.27 -2.87
N ASN A 206 -5.62 -8.21 -2.24
CA ASN A 206 -6.21 -7.99 -0.92
C ASN A 206 -5.14 -7.71 0.12
N ASP A 207 -5.28 -6.61 0.86
CA ASP A 207 -4.35 -6.25 1.94
C ASP A 207 -2.91 -6.10 1.42
N LYS A 208 -2.74 -5.57 0.21
CA LYS A 208 -1.43 -5.39 -0.44
C LYS A 208 -1.06 -3.97 -0.84
N VAL A 209 -1.97 -3.02 -0.63
CA VAL A 209 -1.71 -1.64 -1.04
C VAL A 209 -0.81 -0.97 0.00
N ASP A 210 0.35 -0.53 -0.46
CA ASP A 210 1.32 0.28 0.27
C ASP A 210 1.09 1.76 0.00
N ASN A 211 0.91 2.13 -1.27
CA ASN A 211 0.72 3.52 -1.69
C ASN A 211 -0.50 3.67 -2.60
N PHE A 212 -1.24 4.75 -2.39
CA PHE A 212 -2.37 5.14 -3.22
C PHE A 212 -2.05 6.45 -3.92
N GLN A 213 -1.94 6.44 -5.24
CA GLN A 213 -1.59 7.64 -6.00
C GLN A 213 -2.79 8.18 -6.75
N ILE A 214 -3.23 9.39 -6.43
CA ILE A 214 -4.33 10.07 -7.13
C ILE A 214 -3.77 10.99 -8.21
N LYS A 215 -4.29 10.87 -9.43
CA LYS A 215 -3.99 11.77 -10.54
C LYS A 215 -5.27 12.45 -10.99
N ARG A 216 -5.42 13.73 -10.63
CA ARG A 216 -6.50 14.57 -11.17
C ARG A 216 -6.06 15.19 -12.50
N SER A 217 -6.96 15.19 -13.47
CA SER A 217 -6.78 15.83 -14.78
C SER A 217 -7.18 17.29 -14.79
#